data_AF-A0A0A7PBV2-F1
#
_entry.id   AF-A0A0A7PBV2-F1
#
_cell.length_a   1.000
_cell.length_b   1.000
_cell.length_c   1.000
_cell.angle_alpha   90.00
_cell.angle_beta   90.00
_cell.angle_gamma   90.00
#
_symmetry.space_group_name_H-M   'P 1'
#
loop_
_entity.id
_entity.type
_entity.pdbx_description
1 polymer ?
#
loop_
_entity_poly.entity_id
_entity_poly.type
_entity_poly.pdbx_seq_one_letter_code
_entity_poly.pdbx_strand_id
1 'polypeptide(L)'
;MKRIILAAALALSLPGCATLADTPTAPLAQTHIDEQALTAAYAGFDVLLTAVDGLVVAGVLQPGTPKALKVKALIQTAQDGLNTARAVREGLSQENPVLALERATNAFRQITALLKGN
;
A
#
# COMPACT_ATOMS: atom_id res chain seq x y z
N MET A 1 -42.37 -25.95 24.48
CA MET A 1 -41.53 -25.33 25.53
C MET A 1 -40.73 -24.19 24.91
N LYS A 2 -40.67 -23.03 25.59
CA LYS A 2 -39.69 -21.93 25.48
C LYS A 2 -39.69 -21.04 24.21
N ARG A 3 -40.36 -19.88 24.34
CA ARG A 3 -39.96 -18.59 23.75
C ARG A 3 -38.66 -18.13 24.44
N ILE A 4 -37.73 -17.44 23.76
CA ILE A 4 -36.76 -16.44 24.32
C ILE A 4 -35.81 -15.92 23.20
N ILE A 5 -35.93 -14.65 22.80
CA ILE A 5 -34.98 -13.48 22.97
C ILE A 5 -33.88 -13.42 21.87
N LEU A 6 -33.96 -12.50 20.89
CA LEU A 6 -33.44 -11.11 20.87
C LEU A 6 -31.90 -11.02 21.01
N ALA A 7 -31.20 -10.58 19.95
CA ALA A 7 -30.04 -9.69 20.07
C ALA A 7 -29.57 -9.23 18.68
N ALA A 8 -29.71 -7.93 18.44
CA ALA A 8 -28.94 -7.21 17.45
C ALA A 8 -27.46 -7.13 17.87
N ALA A 9 -26.55 -7.36 16.93
CA ALA A 9 -25.17 -6.86 16.93
C ALA A 9 -24.65 -7.08 15.49
N LEU A 10 -24.66 -6.08 14.59
CA LEU A 10 -23.60 -5.08 14.48
C LEU A 10 -22.20 -5.65 14.76
N ALA A 11 -21.71 -6.46 13.83
CA ALA A 11 -20.29 -6.61 13.55
C ALA A 11 -20.17 -6.38 12.02
N LEU A 12 -19.73 -5.22 11.52
CA LEU A 12 -18.32 -4.79 11.48
C LEU A 12 -17.37 -5.97 11.21
N SER A 13 -17.72 -6.81 10.23
CA SER A 13 -16.73 -7.67 9.57
C SER A 13 -15.96 -6.83 8.55
N LEU A 14 -14.86 -6.22 8.99
CA LEU A 14 -13.73 -5.97 8.10
C LEU A 14 -13.43 -7.30 7.38
N PRO A 15 -13.40 -7.37 6.04
CA PRO A 15 -12.88 -8.55 5.39
C PRO A 15 -11.37 -8.59 5.63
N GLY A 16 -10.99 -9.40 6.61
CA GLY A 16 -9.94 -10.39 6.45
C GLY A 16 -8.53 -9.86 6.26
N CYS A 17 -7.82 -9.76 7.38
CA CYS A 17 -6.40 -10.09 7.44
C CYS A 17 -6.22 -11.50 6.85
N ALA A 18 -5.83 -11.60 5.58
CA ALA A 18 -5.47 -12.87 4.95
C ALA A 18 -4.08 -13.27 5.46
N THR A 19 -4.07 -14.37 6.18
CA THR A 19 -2.92 -15.11 6.68
C THR A 19 -1.88 -15.35 5.58
N LEU A 20 -0.62 -14.99 5.86
CA LEU A 20 0.56 -15.47 5.14
C LEU A 20 0.66 -16.99 5.35
N ALA A 21 0.09 -17.78 4.42
CA ALA A 21 0.27 -19.23 4.37
C ALA A 21 1.26 -19.56 3.25
N ASP A 22 2.22 -20.43 3.58
CA ASP A 22 3.28 -21.01 2.74
C ASP A 22 3.09 -20.90 1.22
N THR A 23 3.91 -20.08 0.58
CA THR A 23 4.06 -20.07 -0.89
C THR A 23 4.90 -21.26 -1.34
N PRO A 24 4.42 -22.13 -2.25
CA PRO A 24 5.28 -23.09 -2.93
C PRO A 24 6.26 -22.32 -3.83
N THR A 25 7.54 -22.73 -3.84
CA THR A 25 8.59 -22.20 -4.70
C THR A 25 8.23 -22.44 -6.16
N ALA A 26 7.49 -21.52 -6.77
CA ALA A 26 7.20 -21.52 -8.19
C ALA A 26 8.45 -21.09 -8.98
N PRO A 27 8.68 -21.65 -10.18
CA PRO A 27 9.87 -21.34 -10.97
C PRO A 27 9.86 -19.85 -11.36
N LEU A 28 11.05 -19.28 -11.57
CA LEU A 28 11.30 -17.93 -12.10
C LEU A 28 10.74 -17.81 -13.54
N ALA A 29 9.43 -17.84 -13.69
CA ALA A 29 8.73 -17.44 -14.91
C ALA A 29 8.75 -15.91 -14.96
N GLN A 30 9.03 -15.35 -16.14
CA GLN A 30 8.93 -13.92 -16.42
C GLN A 30 7.71 -13.34 -15.70
N THR A 31 7.96 -12.53 -14.67
CA THR A 31 6.95 -12.01 -13.75
C THR A 31 6.09 -11.00 -14.48
N HIS A 32 5.09 -11.49 -15.19
CA HIS A 32 3.99 -10.67 -15.67
C HIS A 32 3.36 -9.98 -14.46
N ILE A 33 3.43 -8.65 -14.43
CA ILE A 33 2.70 -7.86 -13.43
C ILE A 33 1.22 -7.95 -13.79
N ASP A 34 0.44 -8.55 -12.90
CA ASP A 34 -1.02 -8.62 -13.02
C ASP A 34 -1.62 -7.20 -12.96
N GLU A 35 -2.54 -6.89 -13.88
CA GLU A 35 -3.27 -5.63 -13.93
C GLU A 35 -4.10 -5.40 -12.66
N GLN A 36 -4.70 -6.45 -12.09
CA GLN A 36 -5.46 -6.37 -10.85
C GLN A 36 -4.54 -6.04 -9.67
N ALA A 37 -3.35 -6.64 -9.63
CA ALA A 37 -2.36 -6.35 -8.59
C ALA A 37 -1.86 -4.90 -8.68
N LEU A 38 -1.60 -4.40 -9.89
CA LEU A 38 -1.19 -3.02 -10.08
C LEU A 38 -2.31 -2.04 -9.71
N THR A 39 -3.56 -2.35 -10.09
CA THR A 39 -4.75 -1.56 -9.72
C THR A 39 -4.93 -1.50 -8.21
N ALA A 40 -4.80 -2.63 -7.51
CA ALA A 40 -4.86 -2.68 -6.07
C ALA A 40 -3.72 -1.89 -5.41
N ALA A 41 -2.51 -1.91 -5.99
CA ALA A 41 -1.37 -1.14 -5.50
C ALA A 41 -1.62 0.38 -5.63
N TYR A 42 -2.19 0.85 -6.75
CA TYR A 42 -2.58 2.26 -6.90
C TYR A 42 -3.71 2.65 -5.94
N ALA A 43 -4.72 1.80 -5.76
CA ALA A 43 -5.77 2.07 -4.77
C ALA A 43 -5.20 2.19 -3.34
N GLY A 44 -4.24 1.32 -2.98
CA GLY A 44 -3.52 1.44 -1.71
C GLY A 44 -2.69 2.71 -1.59
N PHE A 45 -2.07 3.15 -2.69
CA PHE A 45 -1.35 4.43 -2.76
C PHE A 45 -2.28 5.63 -2.55
N ASP A 46 -3.46 5.65 -3.17
CA ASP A 46 -4.45 6.73 -3.02
C ASP A 46 -4.96 6.83 -1.57
N VAL A 47 -5.17 5.69 -0.91
CA VAL A 47 -5.52 5.64 0.52
C VAL A 47 -4.40 6.21 1.37
N LEU A 48 -3.13 5.90 1.06
CA LEU A 48 -1.99 6.48 1.75
C LEU A 48 -1.97 8.01 1.58
N LEU A 49 -2.13 8.52 0.36
CA LEU A 49 -2.14 9.96 0.09
C LEU A 49 -3.24 10.66 0.91
N THR A 50 -4.44 10.08 0.90
CA THR A 50 -5.58 10.58 1.70
C THR A 50 -5.25 10.61 3.19
N ALA A 51 -4.59 9.57 3.72
CA ALA A 51 -4.18 9.52 5.12
C ALA A 51 -3.12 10.58 5.44
N VAL A 52 -2.13 10.79 4.56
CA VAL A 52 -1.10 11.81 4.72
C VAL A 52 -1.72 13.21 4.71
N ASP A 53 -2.64 13.49 3.80
CA ASP A 53 -3.38 14.76 3.75
C ASP A 53 -4.21 14.96 5.03
N GLY A 54 -4.86 13.91 5.53
CA GLY A 54 -5.57 13.94 6.81
C GLY A 54 -4.65 14.30 7.99
N LEU A 55 -3.42 13.77 8.01
CA LEU A 55 -2.43 14.12 9.03
C LEU A 55 -1.91 15.56 8.92
N VAL A 56 -1.84 16.10 7.70
CA VAL A 56 -1.51 17.52 7.47
C VAL A 56 -2.63 18.41 8.00
N VAL A 57 -3.89 18.10 7.66
CA VAL A 57 -5.08 18.83 8.14
C VAL A 57 -5.21 18.77 9.66
N ALA A 58 -4.94 17.62 10.27
CA ALA A 58 -4.94 17.45 11.72
C ALA A 58 -3.76 18.16 12.42
N GLY A 59 -2.82 18.75 11.68
CA GLY A 59 -1.63 19.41 12.21
C GLY A 59 -0.57 18.46 12.77
N VAL A 60 -0.74 17.14 12.60
CA VAL A 60 0.22 16.11 13.03
C VAL A 60 1.44 16.09 12.12
N LEU A 61 1.23 16.26 10.81
CA LEU A 61 2.29 16.38 9.83
C LEU A 61 2.36 17.82 9.32
N GLN A 62 3.22 18.63 9.92
CA GLN A 62 3.34 20.04 9.52
C GLN A 62 4.17 20.19 8.23
N PRO A 63 3.64 20.87 7.19
CA PRO A 63 4.37 21.15 5.97
C PRO A 63 5.69 21.88 6.24
N GLY A 64 6.73 21.54 5.48
CA GLY A 64 8.07 22.14 5.62
C GLY A 64 8.93 21.56 6.75
N THR A 65 8.38 20.74 7.64
CA THR A 65 9.19 20.03 8.64
C THR A 65 10.07 18.94 7.99
N PRO A 66 11.21 18.57 8.60
CA PRO A 66 12.06 17.49 8.09
C PRO A 66 11.31 16.16 7.93
N LYS A 67 10.33 15.88 8.82
CA LYS A 67 9.47 14.70 8.75
C LYS A 67 8.55 14.76 7.52
N ALA A 68 7.88 15.89 7.28
CA ALA A 68 7.01 16.07 6.12
C ALA A 68 7.78 16.01 4.79
N LEU A 69 8.99 16.58 4.73
CA LEU A 69 9.84 16.50 3.55
C LEU A 69 10.27 15.06 3.24
N LYS A 70 10.63 14.28 4.27
CA LYS A 70 10.93 12.85 4.11
C LYS A 70 9.73 12.05 3.63
N VAL A 71 8.55 12.29 4.21
CA VAL A 71 7.30 11.63 3.76
C VAL A 71 7.02 11.96 2.29
N LYS A 72 7.14 13.23 1.88
CA LYS A 72 6.96 13.64 0.47
C LYS A 72 7.93 12.94 -0.47
N ALA A 73 9.22 12.87 -0.13
CA ALA A 73 10.23 12.19 -0.95
C ALA A 73 9.94 10.69 -1.09
N LEU A 74 9.47 10.05 -0.02
CA LEU A 74 9.09 8.64 -0.06
C LEU A 74 7.81 8.42 -0.88
N ILE A 75 6.83 9.32 -0.82
CA ILE A 75 5.63 9.26 -1.68
C ILE A 75 6.04 9.29 -3.16
N GLN A 76 6.96 10.19 -3.53
CA GLN A 76 7.50 10.26 -4.89
C GLN A 76 8.21 8.95 -5.27
N THR A 77 9.04 8.40 -4.38
CA THR A 77 9.71 7.11 -4.61
C THR A 77 8.71 5.97 -4.81
N ALA A 78 7.61 5.97 -4.06
CA ALA A 78 6.55 4.98 -4.20
C ALA A 78 5.84 5.10 -5.55
N GLN A 79 5.48 6.33 -5.93
CA GLN A 79 4.83 6.62 -7.20
C GLN A 79 5.72 6.23 -8.39
N ASP A 80 7.02 6.55 -8.33
CA ASP A 80 7.98 6.19 -9.37
C ASP A 80 8.09 4.68 -9.54
N GLY A 81 8.15 3.92 -8.42
CA GLY A 81 8.16 2.46 -8.47
C GLY A 81 6.90 1.87 -9.12
N LEU A 82 5.72 2.39 -8.79
CA LEU A 82 4.45 1.97 -9.39
C LEU A 82 4.35 2.35 -10.87
N ASN A 83 4.85 3.52 -11.26
CA ASN A 83 4.90 3.98 -12.65
C ASN A 83 5.85 3.12 -13.47
N THR A 84 7.03 2.78 -12.93
CA THR A 84 7.96 1.85 -13.59
C THR A 84 7.31 0.48 -13.75
N ALA A 85 6.68 -0.06 -12.71
CA ALA A 85 5.98 -1.35 -12.78
C ALA A 85 4.92 -1.35 -13.90
N ARG A 86 4.17 -0.24 -14.03
CA ARG A 86 3.24 -0.03 -15.15
C ARG A 86 3.95 0.00 -16.50
N ALA A 87 5.02 0.78 -16.62
CA ALA A 87 5.77 0.93 -17.86
C ALA A 87 6.39 -0.40 -18.33
N VAL A 88 6.88 -1.23 -17.40
CA VAL A 88 7.39 -2.58 -17.71
C VAL A 88 6.27 -3.46 -18.26
N ARG A 89 5.09 -3.45 -17.64
CA ARG A 89 3.91 -4.19 -18.13
C ARG A 89 3.47 -3.73 -19.53
N GLU A 90 3.50 -2.43 -19.78
CA GLU A 90 3.12 -1.82 -21.08
C GLU A 90 4.22 -1.98 -22.15
N GLY A 91 5.35 -2.61 -21.84
CA GLY A 91 6.47 -2.78 -22.77
C GLY A 91 7.26 -1.49 -23.04
N LEU A 92 7.02 -0.45 -22.24
CA LEU A 92 7.67 0.86 -22.33
C LEU A 92 8.97 0.94 -21.52
N SER A 93 9.24 -0.03 -20.67
CA SER A 93 10.47 -0.13 -19.87
C SER A 93 11.01 -1.57 -19.86
N GLN A 94 12.34 -1.70 -19.78
CA GLN A 94 13.06 -2.97 -19.64
C GLN A 94 13.56 -3.17 -18.20
N GLU A 95 13.15 -2.30 -17.27
CA GLU A 95 13.53 -2.44 -15.87
C GLU A 95 12.96 -3.72 -15.26
N ASN A 96 13.66 -4.29 -14.27
CA ASN A 96 13.15 -5.46 -13.55
C ASN A 96 11.88 -5.06 -12.76
N PRO A 97 10.72 -5.68 -13.04
CA PRO A 97 9.45 -5.33 -12.40
C PRO A 97 9.47 -5.57 -10.88
N VAL A 98 10.25 -6.54 -10.42
CA VAL A 98 10.38 -6.85 -8.98
C VAL A 98 11.08 -5.72 -8.25
N LEU A 99 12.16 -5.16 -8.80
CA LEU A 99 12.90 -4.05 -8.19
C LEU A 99 12.06 -2.77 -8.12
N ALA A 100 11.23 -2.53 -9.14
CA ALA A 100 10.31 -1.40 -9.17
C ALA A 100 9.27 -1.49 -8.04
N LEU A 101 8.66 -2.67 -7.88
CA LEU A 101 7.68 -2.94 -6.82
C LEU A 101 8.31 -2.97 -5.42
N GLU A 102 9.53 -3.49 -5.28
CA GLU A 102 10.28 -3.46 -4.02
C GLU A 102 10.61 -2.03 -3.58
N ARG A 103 11.00 -1.15 -4.51
CA ARG A 103 11.19 0.29 -4.22
C ARG A 103 9.91 0.90 -3.69
N ALA A 104 8.78 0.67 -4.35
CA ALA A 104 7.50 1.19 -3.90
C ALA A 104 7.14 0.66 -2.49
N THR A 105 7.26 -0.64 -2.29
CA THR A 105 6.97 -1.31 -1.01
C THR A 105 7.86 -0.81 0.13
N ASN A 106 9.15 -0.60 -0.13
CA ASN A 106 10.08 -0.04 0.85
C ASN A 106 9.75 1.40 1.20
N ALA A 107 9.33 2.20 0.23
CA ALA A 107 8.88 3.56 0.48
C ALA A 107 7.62 3.58 1.37
N PHE A 108 6.63 2.74 1.08
CA PHE A 108 5.43 2.58 1.93
C PHE A 108 5.76 2.20 3.38
N ARG A 109 6.66 1.24 3.57
CA ARG A 109 7.12 0.82 4.91
C ARG A 109 7.79 1.95 5.66
N GLN A 110 8.64 2.73 4.99
CA GLN A 110 9.32 3.87 5.60
C GLN A 110 8.34 4.99 5.96
N ILE A 111 7.37 5.30 5.11
CA ILE A 111 6.30 6.27 5.44
C ILE A 111 5.55 5.79 6.67
N THR A 112 5.13 4.53 6.70
CA THR A 112 4.43 3.95 7.85
C THR A 112 5.27 4.03 9.12
N ALA A 113 6.56 3.73 9.06
CA ALA A 113 7.46 3.82 10.20
C ALA A 113 7.62 5.27 10.68
N LEU A 114 7.76 6.24 9.77
CA LEU A 114 7.82 7.65 10.11
C LEU A 114 6.53 8.13 10.77
N LEU A 115 5.36 7.69 10.28
CA LEU A 115 4.07 8.11 10.80
C LEU A 115 3.72 7.43 12.14
N LYS A 116 4.12 6.17 12.34
CA LYS A 116 3.91 5.42 13.60
C LYS A 116 4.91 5.76 14.70
N GLY A 117 6.11 6.23 14.34
CA GLY A 117 7.11 6.69 15.30
C GLY A 117 6.69 8.00 15.94
N ASN A 118 5.93 7.88 17.03
CA ASN A 118 5.72 8.85 18.11
C ASN A 118 5.96 8.13 19.43
#